data_AF-A0A1C5Q2L7-F1
#
_entry.id   AF-A0A1C5Q2L7-F1
#
_cell.length_a   1.000
_cell.length_b   1.000
_cell.length_c   1.000
_cell.angle_alpha   90.00
_cell.angle_beta   90.00
_cell.angle_gamma   90.00
#
_symmetry.space_group_name_H-M   'P 1'
#
loop_
_entity.id
_entity.type
_entity.pdbx_description
1 polymer ?
#
loop_
_entity_poly.entity_id
_entity_poly.type
_entity_poly.pdbx_seq_one_letter_code
_entity_poly.pdbx_strand_id
1 'polypeptide(L)'
;MKRAVSVFIENKRHLWIQFKCLYTSLKYIQSNDTDLVVFCTKDIVDSIPNDCIKIECEAASRKTLWQNYGYINSVECMTHENSEFLNDYDLILRSDLDTFLTPAWNNYIPILYTAGRGGYVNDEYTKEKILNISNKLGLKHKNIFNVGSTNYGNAALVREVCKLTTEVCKYILQNEFIENEGNWPSWYKGVSLLYANEIAVNHLVDSVILDGNKLDFGSASRESIYDHPHIHCWHTNDKFSKFMFENGKYNNERIDLLNINEVADYCMYIALKSRNFI
;
A
#
# COMPACT_ATOMS: atom_id res chain seq x y z
N MET A 1 0.12 -13.33 19.12
CA MET A 1 -0.20 -12.14 18.32
C MET A 1 -0.31 -12.59 16.89
N LYS A 2 -1.43 -12.29 16.23
CA LYS A 2 -1.72 -12.68 14.85
C LYS A 2 -1.74 -11.42 13.99
N ARG A 3 -0.90 -11.37 12.96
CA ARG A 3 -0.77 -10.24 12.04
C ARG A 3 -1.23 -10.63 10.64
N ALA A 4 -1.72 -9.66 9.89
CA ALA A 4 -1.94 -9.82 8.46
C ALA A 4 -1.30 -8.68 7.67
N VAL A 5 -0.75 -9.03 6.51
CA VAL A 5 -0.53 -8.09 5.41
C VAL A 5 -1.69 -8.25 4.45
N SER A 6 -2.40 -7.17 4.17
CA SER A 6 -3.56 -7.17 3.28
C SER A 6 -3.27 -6.37 2.02
N VAL A 7 -3.56 -6.99 0.86
CA VAL A 7 -3.36 -6.43 -0.47
C VAL A 7 -4.51 -6.79 -1.41
N PHE A 8 -4.65 -6.03 -2.49
CA PHE A 8 -5.58 -6.32 -3.59
C PHE A 8 -4.81 -6.61 -4.88
N ILE A 9 -5.24 -7.63 -5.64
CA ILE A 9 -4.73 -7.93 -6.98
C ILE A 9 -5.87 -8.19 -7.98
N GLU A 10 -5.64 -7.82 -9.23
CA GLU A 10 -6.48 -8.20 -10.37
C GLU A 10 -5.59 -8.75 -11.49
N ASN A 11 -6.20 -9.29 -12.55
CA ASN A 11 -5.50 -9.94 -13.64
C ASN A 11 -4.76 -8.98 -14.58
N LYS A 12 -3.68 -8.38 -14.07
CA LYS A 12 -2.79 -7.47 -14.79
C LYS A 12 -1.35 -7.93 -14.59
N ARG A 13 -0.61 -8.06 -15.69
CA ARG A 13 0.78 -8.57 -15.69
C ARG A 13 1.67 -7.85 -14.67
N HIS A 14 1.61 -6.52 -14.60
CA HIS A 14 2.45 -5.74 -13.67
C HIS A 14 2.07 -6.00 -12.20
N LEU A 15 0.79 -6.10 -11.87
CA LEU A 15 0.34 -6.44 -10.51
C LEU A 15 0.78 -7.85 -10.10
N TRP A 16 0.75 -8.81 -11.03
CA TRP A 16 1.29 -10.15 -10.79
C TRP A 16 2.78 -10.14 -10.49
N ILE A 17 3.57 -9.34 -11.22
CA ILE A 17 5.01 -9.20 -10.95
C ILE A 17 5.23 -8.64 -9.54
N GLN A 18 4.50 -7.60 -9.18
CA GLN A 18 4.59 -6.94 -7.87
C GLN A 18 4.15 -7.89 -6.73
N PHE A 19 3.01 -8.56 -6.90
CA PHE A 19 2.54 -9.58 -5.95
C PHE A 19 3.55 -10.71 -5.75
N LYS A 20 4.15 -11.23 -6.84
CA LYS A 20 5.19 -12.26 -6.74
C LYS A 20 6.38 -11.75 -5.92
N CYS A 21 6.80 -10.50 -6.07
CA CYS A 21 7.85 -9.89 -5.26
C CYS A 21 7.48 -9.83 -3.77
N LEU A 22 6.30 -9.28 -3.44
CA LEU A 22 5.81 -9.21 -2.06
C LEU A 22 5.70 -10.60 -1.42
N TYR A 23 5.02 -11.53 -2.09
CA TYR A 23 4.87 -12.91 -1.64
C TYR A 23 6.23 -13.59 -1.42
N THR A 24 7.15 -13.46 -2.38
CA THR A 24 8.50 -14.04 -2.27
C THR A 24 9.26 -13.44 -1.10
N SER A 25 9.12 -12.12 -0.85
CA SER A 25 9.74 -11.46 0.30
C SER A 25 9.21 -12.01 1.62
N LEU A 26 7.90 -12.19 1.76
CA LEU A 26 7.28 -12.76 2.96
C LEU A 26 7.76 -14.20 3.22
N LYS A 27 7.83 -15.04 2.18
CA LYS A 27 8.35 -16.41 2.30
C LYS A 27 9.83 -16.44 2.61
N TYR A 28 10.60 -15.50 2.08
CA TYR A 28 12.03 -15.39 2.33
C TYR A 28 12.34 -15.04 3.79
N ILE A 29 11.58 -14.13 4.40
CA ILE A 29 11.80 -13.71 5.79
C ILE A 29 11.22 -14.69 6.82
N GLN A 30 10.47 -15.71 6.36
CA GLN A 30 9.91 -16.78 7.20
C GLN A 30 9.15 -16.25 8.42
N SER A 31 8.27 -15.28 8.20
CA SER A 31 7.44 -14.73 9.28
C SER A 31 6.41 -15.77 9.73
N ASN A 32 6.43 -16.12 11.02
CA ASN A 32 5.61 -17.21 11.58
C ASN A 32 4.25 -16.75 12.10
N ASP A 33 4.03 -15.45 12.23
CA ASP A 33 2.84 -14.84 12.84
C ASP A 33 2.09 -13.91 11.87
N THR A 34 2.48 -13.91 10.59
CA THR A 34 1.96 -13.00 9.56
C THR A 34 1.31 -13.79 8.43
N ASP A 35 0.00 -13.66 8.30
CA ASP A 35 -0.75 -14.15 7.14
C ASP A 35 -0.71 -13.13 6.00
N LEU A 36 -0.70 -13.60 4.75
CA LEU A 36 -0.92 -12.75 3.58
C LEU A 36 -2.39 -12.91 3.15
N VAL A 37 -3.17 -11.85 3.37
CA VAL A 37 -4.56 -11.76 2.94
C VAL A 37 -4.60 -11.09 1.57
N VAL A 38 -5.15 -11.81 0.59
CA VAL A 38 -5.16 -11.40 -0.82
C VAL A 38 -6.60 -11.28 -1.28
N PHE A 39 -7.05 -10.04 -1.40
CA PHE A 39 -8.28 -9.71 -2.11
C PHE A 39 -8.02 -9.79 -3.60
N CYS A 40 -8.83 -10.53 -4.34
CA CYS A 40 -8.56 -10.78 -5.75
C CYS A 40 -9.82 -10.93 -6.61
N THR A 41 -9.70 -10.60 -7.89
CA THR A 41 -10.79 -10.81 -8.85
C THR A 41 -10.96 -12.29 -9.15
N LYS A 42 -12.21 -12.70 -9.41
CA LYS A 42 -12.61 -14.09 -9.66
C LYS A 42 -11.70 -14.85 -10.63
N ASP A 43 -11.26 -14.20 -11.69
CA ASP A 43 -10.47 -14.79 -12.77
C ASP A 43 -9.03 -15.17 -12.38
N ILE A 44 -8.58 -14.83 -11.17
CA ILE A 44 -7.23 -15.15 -10.67
C ILE A 44 -7.19 -15.85 -9.31
N VAL A 45 -8.33 -16.06 -8.65
CA VAL A 45 -8.41 -16.69 -7.32
C VAL A 45 -7.63 -18.02 -7.26
N ASP A 46 -7.82 -18.86 -8.27
CA ASP A 46 -7.16 -20.18 -8.36
C ASP A 46 -5.65 -20.08 -8.61
N SER A 47 -5.17 -18.93 -9.09
CA SER A 47 -3.75 -18.67 -9.36
C SER A 47 -3.00 -18.12 -8.15
N ILE A 48 -3.71 -17.67 -7.10
CA ILE A 48 -3.09 -17.23 -5.85
C ILE A 48 -2.50 -18.45 -5.12
N PRO A 49 -1.32 -18.36 -4.48
CA PRO A 49 -0.75 -19.44 -3.68
C PRO A 49 -1.71 -19.94 -2.58
N ASN A 50 -1.73 -21.25 -2.34
CA ASN A 50 -2.69 -21.90 -1.43
C ASN A 50 -2.46 -21.59 0.05
N ASP A 51 -1.28 -21.10 0.39
CA ASP A 51 -0.92 -20.68 1.75
C ASP A 51 -1.20 -19.18 2.00
N CYS A 52 -1.83 -18.49 1.04
CA CYS A 52 -2.45 -17.18 1.27
C CYS A 52 -3.91 -17.35 1.71
N ILE A 53 -4.42 -16.37 2.45
CA ILE A 53 -5.87 -16.24 2.70
C ILE A 53 -6.47 -15.50 1.50
N LYS A 54 -7.23 -16.20 0.67
CA LYS A 54 -7.76 -15.68 -0.61
C LYS A 54 -9.21 -15.22 -0.42
N ILE A 55 -9.50 -13.99 -0.81
CA ILE A 55 -10.86 -13.43 -0.76
C ILE A 55 -11.24 -12.95 -2.16
N GLU A 56 -12.26 -13.58 -2.76
CA GLU A 56 -12.81 -13.13 -4.03
C GLU A 56 -13.60 -11.83 -3.82
N CYS A 57 -13.30 -10.81 -4.63
CA CYS A 57 -14.09 -9.58 -4.69
C CYS A 57 -14.04 -8.93 -6.07
N GLU A 58 -15.07 -8.13 -6.38
CA GLU A 58 -15.06 -7.29 -7.57
C GLU A 58 -14.12 -6.10 -7.40
N ALA A 59 -13.42 -5.71 -8.47
CA ALA A 59 -12.63 -4.49 -8.48
C ALA A 59 -13.56 -3.27 -8.39
N ALA A 60 -13.50 -2.54 -7.27
CA ALA A 60 -14.28 -1.34 -7.01
C ALA A 60 -14.27 -0.38 -8.21
N SER A 61 -13.10 -0.12 -8.80
CA SER A 61 -12.88 0.78 -9.93
C SER A 61 -13.72 0.46 -11.17
N ARG A 62 -14.30 -0.73 -11.30
CA ARG A 62 -15.25 -1.10 -12.37
C ARG A 62 -16.62 -0.44 -12.20
N LYS A 63 -16.99 -0.03 -10.97
CA LYS A 63 -18.24 0.69 -10.70
C LYS A 63 -18.06 2.15 -11.17
N THR A 64 -19.03 2.66 -11.93
CA THR A 64 -18.98 4.00 -12.55
C THR A 64 -18.73 5.13 -11.55
N LEU A 65 -19.19 4.96 -10.31
CA LEU A 65 -19.03 5.93 -9.23
C LEU A 65 -17.56 6.25 -8.90
N TRP A 66 -16.62 5.35 -9.24
CA TRP A 66 -15.18 5.53 -9.02
C TRP A 66 -14.43 6.11 -10.22
N GLN A 67 -15.12 6.41 -11.33
CA GLN A 67 -14.50 7.04 -12.52
C GLN A 67 -13.21 6.35 -13.00
N ASN A 68 -13.19 5.01 -13.00
CA ASN A 68 -12.03 4.18 -13.34
C ASN A 68 -10.77 4.41 -12.46
N TYR A 69 -10.93 4.96 -11.25
CA TYR A 69 -9.83 5.21 -10.32
C TYR A 69 -9.34 3.89 -9.68
N GLY A 70 -8.38 3.22 -10.32
CA GLY A 70 -7.92 1.88 -9.94
C GLY A 70 -7.35 1.74 -8.52
N TYR A 71 -6.72 2.79 -7.99
CA TYR A 71 -6.08 2.74 -6.67
C TYR A 71 -7.07 2.46 -5.53
N ILE A 72 -8.36 2.78 -5.69
CA ILE A 72 -9.36 2.52 -4.66
C ILE A 72 -9.54 1.03 -4.34
N ASN A 73 -9.18 0.15 -5.28
CA ASN A 73 -9.34 -1.30 -5.09
C ASN A 73 -8.55 -1.82 -3.88
N SER A 74 -7.38 -1.24 -3.56
CA SER A 74 -6.55 -1.66 -2.41
C SER A 74 -7.12 -1.25 -1.05
N VAL A 75 -8.17 -0.43 -1.02
CA VAL A 75 -8.81 0.04 0.21
C VAL A 75 -10.26 -0.41 0.31
N GLU A 76 -11.04 -0.30 -0.76
CA GLU A 76 -12.47 -0.67 -0.74
C GLU A 76 -12.67 -2.16 -0.49
N CYS A 77 -11.73 -3.02 -0.90
CA CYS A 77 -11.76 -4.45 -0.60
C CYS A 77 -11.80 -4.76 0.91
N MET A 78 -11.26 -3.87 1.76
CA MET A 78 -11.22 -3.99 3.23
C MET A 78 -12.55 -3.64 3.91
N THR A 79 -13.54 -3.17 3.15
CA THR A 79 -14.79 -2.60 3.67
C THR A 79 -15.98 -3.54 3.55
N HIS A 80 -15.88 -4.60 2.74
CA HIS A 80 -16.97 -5.55 2.50
C HIS A 80 -17.22 -6.49 3.67
N GLU A 81 -18.40 -7.10 3.73
CA GLU A 81 -18.76 -8.13 4.72
C GLU A 81 -17.78 -9.32 4.69
N ASN A 82 -17.34 -9.76 3.50
CA ASN A 82 -16.35 -10.83 3.34
C ASN A 82 -14.96 -10.49 3.92
N SER A 83 -14.73 -9.25 4.32
CA SER A 83 -13.50 -8.81 4.99
C SER A 83 -13.65 -8.77 6.52
N GLU A 84 -14.80 -9.11 7.10
CA GLU A 84 -15.03 -8.97 8.55
C GLU A 84 -14.13 -9.83 9.42
N PHE A 85 -13.74 -11.01 8.95
CA PHE A 85 -12.77 -11.90 9.62
C PHE A 85 -11.42 -11.22 9.88
N LEU A 86 -11.11 -10.14 9.17
CA LEU A 86 -9.91 -9.34 9.43
C LEU A 86 -9.88 -8.78 10.86
N ASN A 87 -11.04 -8.60 11.49
CA ASN A 87 -11.13 -8.20 12.90
C ASN A 87 -10.57 -9.26 13.87
N ASP A 88 -10.37 -10.51 13.42
CA ASP A 88 -9.79 -11.59 14.23
C ASP A 88 -8.25 -11.50 14.30
N TYR A 89 -7.63 -10.57 13.56
CA TYR A 89 -6.21 -10.26 13.69
C TYR A 89 -5.99 -9.19 14.76
N ASP A 90 -4.86 -9.28 15.47
CA ASP A 90 -4.46 -8.22 16.39
C ASP A 90 -4.04 -6.96 15.63
N LEU A 91 -3.31 -7.15 14.53
CA LEU A 91 -2.75 -6.07 13.71
C LEU A 91 -2.87 -6.36 12.22
N ILE A 92 -3.16 -5.32 11.44
CA ILE A 92 -3.18 -5.38 9.98
C ILE A 92 -2.27 -4.30 9.41
N LEU A 93 -1.39 -4.70 8.50
CA LEU A 93 -0.72 -3.83 7.55
C LEU A 93 -1.54 -3.82 6.25
N ARG A 94 -2.29 -2.75 6.00
CA ARG A 94 -2.86 -2.50 4.67
C ARG A 94 -1.74 -1.91 3.80
N SER A 95 -1.39 -2.61 2.74
CA SER A 95 -0.24 -2.29 1.88
C SER A 95 -0.63 -2.24 0.40
N ASP A 96 0.17 -1.55 -0.39
CA ASP A 96 0.16 -1.69 -1.85
C ASP A 96 0.97 -2.93 -2.28
N LEU A 97 0.79 -3.38 -3.53
CA LEU A 97 1.43 -4.61 -4.05
C LEU A 97 2.90 -4.44 -4.39
N ASP A 98 3.31 -3.24 -4.76
CA ASP A 98 4.66 -2.89 -5.19
C ASP A 98 5.61 -2.64 -4.00
N THR A 99 5.57 -3.60 -3.09
CA THR A 99 6.25 -3.55 -1.79
C THR A 99 7.04 -4.82 -1.54
N PHE A 100 7.97 -4.73 -0.59
CA PHE A 100 8.76 -5.85 -0.09
C PHE A 100 8.78 -5.81 1.42
N LEU A 101 8.71 -6.98 2.05
CA LEU A 101 9.03 -7.13 3.46
C LEU A 101 10.51 -7.52 3.61
N THR A 102 11.12 -7.09 4.71
CA THR A 102 12.50 -7.42 5.06
C THR A 102 12.56 -8.19 6.37
N PRO A 103 13.71 -8.75 6.77
CA PRO A 103 13.86 -9.42 8.07
C PRO A 103 13.45 -8.54 9.27
N ALA A 104 13.55 -7.21 9.15
CA ALA A 104 13.12 -6.28 10.19
C ALA A 104 11.62 -6.41 10.53
N TRP A 105 10.79 -6.87 9.58
CA TRP A 105 9.34 -7.10 9.79
C TRP A 105 9.04 -8.03 10.96
N ASN A 106 9.88 -9.06 11.18
CA ASN A 106 9.65 -10.06 12.22
C ASN A 106 9.74 -9.49 13.64
N ASN A 107 10.42 -8.36 13.82
CA ASN A 107 10.54 -7.68 15.11
C ASN A 107 9.75 -6.37 15.17
N TYR A 108 9.09 -5.98 14.08
CA TYR A 108 8.44 -4.68 13.99
C TYR A 108 6.94 -4.76 14.33
N ILE A 109 6.62 -4.28 15.53
CA ILE A 109 5.27 -4.16 16.06
C ILE A 109 5.03 -2.69 16.40
N PRO A 110 3.98 -2.06 15.85
CA PRO A 110 3.76 -0.65 16.02
C PRO A 110 3.12 -0.41 17.40
N ILE A 111 3.64 0.56 18.16
CA ILE A 111 3.12 0.89 19.50
C ILE A 111 1.78 1.66 19.39
N LEU A 112 1.64 2.44 18.33
CA LEU A 112 0.45 3.22 17.98
C LEU A 112 0.04 2.88 16.54
N TYR A 113 -1.06 3.44 16.08
CA TYR A 113 -1.36 3.43 14.66
C TYR A 113 -0.24 4.13 13.88
N THR A 114 0.42 3.41 12.99
CA THR A 114 1.55 3.93 12.20
C THR A 114 1.19 3.89 10.74
N ALA A 115 1.39 5.01 10.05
CA ALA A 115 1.30 5.07 8.60
C ALA A 115 2.69 5.34 8.02
N GLY A 116 2.88 4.98 6.74
CA GLY A 116 4.02 5.48 5.98
C GLY A 116 3.93 6.98 5.75
N ARG A 117 4.89 7.52 5.01
CA ARG A 117 4.92 8.95 4.65
C ARG A 117 4.74 9.12 3.15
N GLY A 118 3.69 9.86 2.77
CA GLY A 118 3.46 10.28 1.39
C GLY A 118 4.31 11.48 0.98
N GLY A 119 4.04 11.99 -0.22
CA GLY A 119 4.71 13.18 -0.79
C GLY A 119 3.83 13.92 -1.80
N TYR A 120 2.54 14.07 -1.48
CA TYR A 120 1.52 14.60 -2.38
C TYR A 120 1.00 15.99 -1.99
N VAL A 121 1.30 16.47 -0.78
CA VAL A 121 1.04 17.86 -0.36
C VAL A 121 2.33 18.64 -0.54
N ASN A 122 2.43 19.36 -1.65
CA ASN A 122 3.63 20.11 -2.06
C ASN A 122 3.42 21.64 -2.08
N ASP A 123 2.19 22.11 -1.89
CA ASP A 123 1.83 23.52 -1.87
C ASP A 123 0.67 23.80 -0.92
N GLU A 124 0.46 25.08 -0.58
CA GLU A 124 -0.61 25.49 0.32
C GLU A 124 -2.00 25.31 -0.31
N TYR A 125 -2.12 25.38 -1.64
CA TYR A 125 -3.38 25.17 -2.36
C TYR A 125 -3.93 23.75 -2.13
N THR A 126 -3.09 22.73 -2.24
CA THR A 126 -3.43 21.33 -1.97
C THR A 126 -3.83 21.14 -0.51
N LYS A 127 -3.10 21.76 0.41
CA LYS A 127 -3.40 21.75 1.86
C LYS A 127 -4.76 22.38 2.16
N GLU A 128 -5.06 23.55 1.60
CA GLU A 128 -6.35 24.22 1.72
C GLU A 128 -7.50 23.35 1.16
N LYS A 129 -7.30 22.70 0.02
CA LYS A 129 -8.30 21.77 -0.55
C LYS A 129 -8.65 20.65 0.42
N ILE A 130 -7.66 19.97 0.99
CA ILE A 130 -7.85 18.87 1.97
C ILE A 130 -8.60 19.37 3.22
N LEU A 131 -8.20 20.51 3.78
CA LEU A 131 -8.86 21.11 4.93
C LEU A 131 -10.31 21.51 4.63
N ASN A 132 -10.55 22.11 3.46
CA ASN A 132 -11.89 22.50 3.02
C ASN A 132 -12.81 21.29 2.84
N ILE A 133 -12.30 20.19 2.26
CA ILE A 133 -13.07 18.94 2.13
C ILE A 133 -13.38 18.37 3.50
N SER A 134 -12.40 18.31 4.41
CA SER A 134 -12.60 17.86 5.79
C SER A 134 -13.71 18.66 6.48
N ASN A 135 -13.65 19.99 6.39
CA ASN A 135 -14.64 20.89 6.98
C ASN A 135 -16.04 20.71 6.35
N LYS A 136 -16.13 20.60 5.02
CA LYS A 136 -17.41 20.36 4.32
C LYS A 136 -18.07 19.06 4.75
N LEU A 137 -17.29 18.02 5.02
CA LEU A 137 -17.76 16.71 5.45
C LEU A 137 -17.96 16.61 6.97
N GLY A 138 -17.69 17.67 7.73
CA GLY A 138 -17.76 17.66 9.20
C GLY A 138 -16.70 16.78 9.86
N LEU A 139 -15.60 16.49 9.16
CA LEU A 139 -14.51 15.63 9.61
C LEU A 139 -13.40 16.46 10.24
N LYS A 140 -12.88 15.96 11.37
CA LYS A 140 -11.77 16.59 12.09
C LYS A 140 -10.46 16.37 11.35
N HIS A 141 -9.79 17.46 10.95
CA HIS A 141 -8.41 17.41 10.47
C HIS A 141 -7.44 17.92 11.55
N LYS A 142 -6.40 17.15 11.89
CA LYS A 142 -5.42 17.49 12.96
C LYS A 142 -4.15 18.15 12.42
N ASN A 143 -4.18 18.65 11.18
CA ASN A 143 -3.02 19.23 10.48
C ASN A 143 -1.85 18.26 10.31
N ILE A 144 -2.13 16.96 10.25
CA ILE A 144 -1.14 15.94 9.92
C ILE A 144 -1.24 15.70 8.41
N PHE A 145 -0.25 16.17 7.67
CA PHE A 145 -0.19 16.09 6.22
C PHE A 145 0.80 15.03 5.73
N ASN A 146 0.62 14.58 4.49
CA ASN A 146 1.41 13.55 3.82
C ASN A 146 1.35 12.18 4.53
N VAL A 147 0.15 11.77 4.95
CA VAL A 147 -0.10 10.40 5.43
C VAL A 147 0.04 9.41 4.26
N GLY A 148 0.96 8.44 4.36
CA GLY A 148 1.20 7.45 3.30
C GLY A 148 0.01 6.54 3.03
N SER A 149 0.05 5.79 1.93
CA SER A 149 -0.96 4.76 1.63
C SER A 149 -0.89 3.64 2.65
N THR A 150 0.30 3.23 3.09
CA THR A 150 0.42 2.11 4.03
C THR A 150 -0.07 2.48 5.42
N ASN A 151 -0.92 1.63 5.98
CA ASN A 151 -1.50 1.78 7.32
C ASN A 151 -1.26 0.51 8.14
N TYR A 152 -0.70 0.65 9.35
CA TYR A 152 -0.41 -0.46 10.26
C TYR A 152 -0.89 -0.17 11.67
N GLY A 153 -1.73 -1.04 12.21
CA GLY A 153 -2.23 -0.89 13.56
C GLY A 153 -3.30 -1.92 13.89
N ASN A 154 -4.08 -1.64 14.94
CA ASN A 154 -5.20 -2.48 15.33
C ASN A 154 -6.13 -2.74 14.13
N ALA A 155 -6.46 -4.01 13.91
CA ALA A 155 -7.21 -4.45 12.73
C ALA A 155 -8.55 -3.72 12.55
N ALA A 156 -9.34 -3.61 13.62
CA ALA A 156 -10.63 -2.94 13.57
C ALA A 156 -10.47 -1.45 13.20
N LEU A 157 -9.53 -0.75 13.82
CA LEU A 157 -9.27 0.66 13.52
C LEU A 157 -8.77 0.87 12.08
N VAL A 158 -7.86 0.03 11.58
CA VAL A 158 -7.38 0.09 10.17
C VAL A 158 -8.55 -0.08 9.21
N ARG A 159 -9.50 -0.98 9.50
CA ARG A 159 -10.69 -1.16 8.67
C ARG A 159 -11.64 0.02 8.71
N GLU A 160 -11.88 0.62 9.89
CA GLU A 160 -12.69 1.84 9.99
C GLU A 160 -12.05 3.01 9.21
N VAL A 161 -10.72 3.15 9.26
CA VAL A 161 -9.99 4.10 8.40
C VAL A 161 -10.21 3.78 6.92
N CYS A 162 -10.14 2.52 6.50
CA CYS A 162 -10.41 2.13 5.11
C CYS A 162 -11.85 2.46 4.66
N LYS A 163 -12.85 2.24 5.53
CA LYS A 163 -14.25 2.59 5.26
C LYS A 163 -14.42 4.08 5.04
N LEU A 164 -13.93 4.91 5.97
CA LEU A 164 -14.03 6.36 5.83
C LEU A 164 -13.20 6.88 4.65
N THR A 165 -12.02 6.31 4.40
CA THR A 165 -11.20 6.62 3.21
C THR A 165 -12.00 6.39 1.94
N THR A 166 -12.75 5.29 1.86
CA THR A 166 -13.58 4.95 0.71
C THR A 166 -14.65 6.00 0.47
N GLU A 167 -15.40 6.38 1.52
CA GLU A 167 -16.44 7.42 1.42
C GLU A 167 -15.89 8.80 1.05
N VAL A 168 -14.78 9.22 1.66
CA VAL A 168 -14.14 10.51 1.33
C VAL A 168 -13.57 10.49 -0.08
N CYS A 169 -12.94 9.40 -0.52
CA CYS A 169 -12.39 9.30 -1.87
C CYS A 169 -13.49 9.39 -2.92
N LYS A 170 -14.63 8.74 -2.67
CA LYS A 170 -15.83 8.84 -3.52
C LYS A 170 -16.29 10.29 -3.63
N TYR A 171 -16.41 11.00 -2.51
CA TYR A 171 -16.75 12.43 -2.52
C TYR A 171 -15.76 13.25 -3.36
N ILE A 172 -14.45 13.06 -3.15
CA ILE A 172 -13.41 13.80 -3.87
C ILE A 172 -13.53 13.57 -5.38
N LEU A 173 -13.62 12.33 -5.83
CA LEU A 173 -13.74 12.00 -7.25
C LEU A 173 -15.00 12.62 -7.86
N GLN A 174 -16.13 12.54 -7.15
CA GLN A 174 -17.43 13.00 -7.64
C GLN A 174 -17.63 14.51 -7.61
N ASN A 175 -16.82 15.27 -6.86
CA ASN A 175 -17.04 16.71 -6.65
C ASN A 175 -15.85 17.59 -7.03
N GLU A 176 -14.61 17.12 -6.86
CA GLU A 176 -13.43 17.98 -6.99
C GLU A 176 -12.72 17.86 -8.35
N PHE A 177 -13.01 16.79 -9.12
CA PHE A 177 -12.35 16.49 -10.40
C PHE A 177 -13.34 16.22 -11.54
N ILE A 178 -14.52 16.85 -11.50
CA ILE A 178 -15.55 16.72 -12.54
C ILE A 178 -15.09 17.33 -13.86
N GLU A 179 -14.49 18.52 -13.80
CA GLU A 179 -14.14 19.32 -14.99
C GLU A 179 -12.75 18.98 -15.54
N ASN A 180 -11.78 18.70 -14.67
CA ASN A 180 -10.42 18.34 -15.04
C ASN A 180 -9.76 17.49 -13.94
N GLU A 181 -8.67 16.81 -14.28
CA GLU A 181 -7.94 15.94 -13.35
C GLU A 181 -6.96 16.67 -12.42
N GLY A 182 -6.86 18.01 -12.52
CA GLY A 182 -5.86 18.79 -11.80
C GLY A 182 -4.44 18.62 -12.35
N ASN A 183 -3.44 19.08 -11.58
CA ASN A 183 -2.04 19.09 -12.01
C ASN A 183 -1.12 18.57 -10.91
N TRP A 184 -0.32 17.56 -11.22
CA TRP A 184 0.78 17.13 -10.35
C TRP A 184 1.96 18.12 -10.42
N PRO A 185 2.65 18.47 -9.31
CA PRO A 185 2.54 17.92 -7.95
C PRO A 185 1.59 18.67 -7.00
N SER A 186 0.67 19.46 -7.55
CA SER A 186 -0.40 20.17 -6.83
C SER A 186 -1.66 19.29 -6.69
N TRP A 187 -2.84 19.90 -6.56
CA TRP A 187 -4.14 19.23 -6.50
C TRP A 187 -4.36 18.37 -7.76
N TYR A 188 -4.28 17.04 -7.61
CA TYR A 188 -4.29 16.09 -8.72
C TYR A 188 -5.10 14.83 -8.41
N LYS A 189 -5.96 14.43 -9.35
CA LYS A 189 -6.88 13.28 -9.23
C LYS A 189 -6.14 11.98 -8.96
N GLY A 190 -4.94 11.78 -9.53
CA GLY A 190 -4.19 10.53 -9.41
C GLY A 190 -3.87 10.12 -7.98
N VAL A 191 -3.82 11.07 -7.04
CA VAL A 191 -3.52 10.82 -5.62
C VAL A 191 -4.74 11.03 -4.70
N SER A 192 -5.96 11.00 -5.25
CA SER A 192 -7.22 11.16 -4.48
C SER A 192 -7.35 10.20 -3.31
N LEU A 193 -6.84 8.96 -3.43
CA LEU A 193 -6.82 7.99 -2.34
C LEU A 193 -6.03 8.49 -1.14
N LEU A 194 -4.90 9.17 -1.38
CA LEU A 194 -4.01 9.65 -0.34
C LEU A 194 -4.64 10.83 0.41
N TYR A 195 -5.25 11.77 -0.32
CA TYR A 195 -6.04 12.84 0.29
C TYR A 195 -7.14 12.28 1.20
N ALA A 196 -7.89 11.29 0.71
CA ALA A 196 -8.98 10.67 1.47
C ALA A 196 -8.48 9.90 2.70
N ASN A 197 -7.38 9.15 2.55
CA ASN A 197 -6.75 8.40 3.63
C ASN A 197 -6.25 9.32 4.74
N GLU A 198 -5.61 10.43 4.38
CA GLU A 198 -5.18 11.44 5.34
C GLU A 198 -6.35 12.02 6.14
N ILE A 199 -7.43 12.39 5.46
CA ILE A 199 -8.64 12.92 6.13
C ILE A 199 -9.19 11.87 7.10
N ALA A 200 -9.30 10.61 6.67
CA ALA A 200 -9.81 9.52 7.50
C ALA A 200 -8.93 9.27 8.73
N VAL A 201 -7.61 9.19 8.56
CA VAL A 201 -6.65 9.01 9.66
C VAL A 201 -6.70 10.19 10.63
N ASN A 202 -6.72 11.43 10.13
CA ASN A 202 -6.83 12.61 10.98
C ASN A 202 -8.14 12.63 11.79
N HIS A 203 -9.22 12.06 11.25
CA HIS A 203 -10.50 12.04 11.92
C HIS A 203 -10.61 10.95 12.98
N LEU A 204 -10.23 9.71 12.64
CA LEU A 204 -10.52 8.51 13.44
C LEU A 204 -9.39 8.10 14.39
N VAL A 205 -8.14 8.44 14.06
CA VAL A 205 -6.99 7.96 14.83
C VAL A 205 -6.57 9.04 15.80
N ASP A 206 -6.60 8.77 17.11
CA ASP A 206 -6.24 9.78 18.13
C ASP A 206 -4.77 10.20 18.01
N SER A 207 -3.86 9.24 17.99
CA SER A 207 -2.41 9.44 17.86
C SER A 207 -1.87 8.56 16.73
N VAL A 208 -1.29 9.20 15.71
CA VAL A 208 -0.69 8.53 14.55
C VAL A 208 0.81 8.84 14.51
N ILE A 209 1.61 7.82 14.19
CA ILE A 209 3.03 8.00 13.84
C ILE A 209 3.14 7.95 12.31
N LEU A 210 3.77 8.96 11.72
CA LEU A 210 4.18 8.92 10.31
C LEU A 210 5.64 8.48 10.23
N ASP A 211 5.86 7.19 10.00
CA ASP A 211 7.19 6.59 10.01
C ASP A 211 7.61 6.16 8.60
N GLY A 212 8.08 7.14 7.82
CA GLY A 212 8.63 6.90 6.48
C GLY A 212 9.95 6.12 6.47
N ASN A 213 10.58 5.91 7.65
CA ASN A 213 11.77 5.09 7.77
C ASN A 213 11.40 3.62 7.97
N LYS A 214 10.24 3.32 8.56
CA LYS A 214 9.79 1.93 8.77
C LYS A 214 8.81 1.45 7.71
N LEU A 215 7.87 2.31 7.32
CA LEU A 215 6.81 2.04 6.35
C LEU A 215 7.01 2.92 5.11
N ASP A 216 6.73 2.34 3.94
CA ASP A 216 6.98 2.95 2.63
C ASP A 216 8.44 3.39 2.35
N PHE A 217 9.43 2.71 2.93
CA PHE A 217 10.84 3.06 2.72
C PHE A 217 11.29 2.79 1.28
N GLY A 218 12.16 3.64 0.71
CA GLY A 218 12.45 3.61 -0.72
C GLY A 218 13.30 2.42 -1.19
N SER A 219 12.85 1.69 -2.21
CA SER A 219 13.54 0.52 -2.79
C SER A 219 14.88 0.82 -3.49
N ALA A 220 15.23 2.09 -3.69
CA ALA A 220 16.52 2.49 -4.26
C ALA A 220 17.60 2.77 -3.21
N SER A 221 17.27 2.62 -1.93
CA SER A 221 18.20 2.89 -0.84
C SER A 221 19.33 1.86 -0.75
N ARG A 222 20.48 2.31 -0.24
CA ARG A 222 21.63 1.48 0.14
C ARG A 222 21.71 1.21 1.65
N GLU A 223 20.70 1.63 2.40
CA GLU A 223 20.59 1.36 3.83
C GLU A 223 20.29 -0.12 4.11
N SER A 224 20.42 -0.49 5.38
CA SER A 224 20.33 -1.88 5.82
C SER A 224 18.89 -2.40 5.82
N ILE A 225 18.69 -3.62 5.32
CA ILE A 225 17.37 -4.28 5.38
C ILE A 225 16.91 -4.61 6.80
N TYR A 226 17.79 -4.53 7.80
CA TYR A 226 17.45 -4.81 9.20
C TYR A 226 16.78 -3.62 9.90
N ASP A 227 16.75 -2.45 9.26
CA ASP A 227 16.16 -1.23 9.82
C ASP A 227 14.78 -0.91 9.23
N HIS A 228 14.46 -1.42 8.04
CA HIS A 228 13.28 -1.01 7.27
C HIS A 228 12.36 -2.20 6.99
N PRO A 229 11.34 -2.47 7.83
CA PRO A 229 10.48 -3.65 7.72
C PRO A 229 9.65 -3.71 6.43
N HIS A 230 9.31 -2.55 5.87
CA HIS A 230 8.46 -2.44 4.69
C HIS A 230 9.02 -1.45 3.68
N ILE A 231 9.37 -1.97 2.51
CA ILE A 231 9.96 -1.23 1.39
C ILE A 231 8.88 -0.99 0.33
N HIS A 232 8.80 0.21 -0.22
CA HIS A 232 7.90 0.58 -1.31
C HIS A 232 8.68 1.02 -2.55
N CYS A 233 8.22 0.56 -3.72
CA CYS A 233 8.81 0.88 -5.01
C CYS A 233 8.23 2.18 -5.58
N TRP A 234 8.65 3.31 -5.00
CA TRP A 234 8.41 4.62 -5.57
C TRP A 234 8.90 4.75 -7.01
N HIS A 235 8.41 5.77 -7.72
CA HIS A 235 8.81 6.01 -9.10
C HIS A 235 10.25 6.51 -9.14
N THR A 236 11.16 5.65 -9.61
CA THR A 236 12.58 5.97 -9.79
C THR A 236 13.15 5.17 -10.96
N ASN A 237 14.29 5.63 -11.48
CA ASN A 237 15.12 4.89 -12.41
C ASN A 237 16.34 4.24 -11.73
N ASP A 238 16.57 4.56 -10.46
CA ASP A 238 17.65 4.01 -9.66
C ASP A 238 17.36 2.54 -9.31
N LYS A 239 18.44 1.78 -9.09
CA LYS A 239 18.34 0.38 -8.64
C LYS A 239 17.89 0.38 -7.17
N PHE A 240 16.81 -0.28 -6.76
CA PHE A 240 15.85 -1.09 -7.54
C PHE A 240 14.61 -0.29 -7.99
N SER A 241 14.28 -0.39 -9.28
CA SER A 241 13.09 0.21 -9.90
C SER A 241 12.15 -0.85 -10.46
N LYS A 242 10.87 -0.83 -10.04
CA LYS A 242 9.84 -1.75 -10.55
C LYS A 242 9.65 -1.63 -12.07
N PHE A 243 9.70 -0.41 -12.62
CA PHE A 243 9.54 -0.18 -14.06
C PHE A 243 10.71 -0.76 -14.87
N MET A 244 11.94 -0.59 -14.38
CA MET A 244 13.12 -1.18 -15.02
C MET A 244 13.08 -2.71 -14.95
N PHE A 245 12.62 -3.27 -13.83
CA PHE A 245 12.45 -4.71 -13.67
C PHE A 245 11.37 -5.28 -14.60
N GLU A 246 10.20 -4.65 -14.66
CA GLU A 246 9.09 -5.06 -15.54
C GLU A 246 9.43 -5.01 -17.03
N ASN A 247 10.35 -4.10 -17.41
CA ASN A 247 10.89 -3.94 -18.77
C ASN A 247 12.10 -4.85 -19.05
N GLY A 248 12.47 -5.74 -18.13
CA GLY A 248 13.53 -6.72 -18.33
C GLY A 248 14.95 -6.14 -18.28
N LYS A 249 15.16 -4.90 -17.81
CA LYS A 249 16.49 -4.27 -17.75
C LYS A 249 17.47 -5.02 -16.84
N TYR A 250 16.94 -5.77 -15.88
CA TYR A 250 17.71 -6.56 -14.93
C TYR A 250 17.84 -8.04 -15.29
N ASN A 251 17.49 -8.45 -16.53
CA ASN A 251 17.50 -9.86 -16.93
C ASN A 251 18.88 -10.53 -16.88
N ASN A 252 19.95 -9.74 -17.00
CA ASN A 252 21.33 -10.22 -16.97
C ASN A 252 22.04 -9.94 -15.64
N GLU A 253 21.31 -9.45 -14.63
CA GLU A 253 21.87 -9.22 -13.29
C GLU A 253 22.29 -10.55 -12.66
N ARG A 254 23.48 -10.53 -12.05
CA ARG A 254 24.10 -11.69 -11.40
C ARG A 254 23.70 -11.71 -9.94
N ILE A 255 22.81 -12.65 -9.57
CA ILE A 255 22.30 -12.80 -8.20
C ILE A 255 23.43 -12.96 -7.17
N ASP A 256 24.52 -13.62 -7.54
CA ASP A 256 25.69 -13.88 -6.68
C ASP A 256 26.52 -12.63 -6.35
N LEU A 257 26.32 -11.54 -7.08
CA LEU A 257 27.04 -10.27 -6.86
C LEU A 257 26.23 -9.25 -6.03
N LEU A 258 25.00 -9.58 -5.63
CA LEU A 258 24.13 -8.68 -4.90
C LEU A 258 24.49 -8.65 -3.40
N ASN A 259 24.65 -7.46 -2.84
CA ASN A 259 24.74 -7.30 -1.38
C ASN A 259 23.33 -7.34 -0.77
N ILE A 260 22.84 -8.53 -0.44
CA ILE A 260 21.47 -8.73 0.05
C ILE A 260 21.19 -8.08 1.42
N ASN A 261 22.18 -7.49 2.08
CA ASN A 261 21.97 -6.72 3.32
C ASN A 261 21.57 -5.25 3.05
N GLU A 262 21.66 -4.79 1.79
CA GLU A 262 21.23 -3.46 1.36
C GLU A 262 19.86 -3.52 0.68
N VAL A 263 19.01 -2.53 0.92
CA VAL A 263 17.63 -2.47 0.42
C VAL A 263 17.53 -2.68 -1.10
N ALA A 264 18.29 -1.93 -1.90
CA ALA A 264 18.23 -2.00 -3.36
C ALA A 264 18.60 -3.39 -3.92
N ASP A 265 19.68 -3.97 -3.40
CA ASP A 265 20.18 -5.27 -3.85
C ASP A 265 19.32 -6.42 -3.31
N TYR A 266 18.76 -6.28 -2.11
CA TYR A 266 17.74 -7.18 -1.57
C TYR A 266 16.46 -7.19 -2.42
N CYS A 267 15.92 -6.01 -2.77
CA CYS A 267 14.74 -5.92 -3.63
C CYS A 267 15.00 -6.57 -4.99
N MET A 268 16.18 -6.34 -5.57
CA MET A 268 16.62 -7.01 -6.80
C MET A 268 16.67 -8.53 -6.63
N TYR A 269 17.29 -9.01 -5.57
CA TYR A 269 17.44 -10.42 -5.27
C TYR A 269 16.08 -11.12 -5.16
N ILE A 270 15.15 -10.54 -4.39
CA ILE A 270 13.80 -11.06 -4.24
C ILE A 270 13.04 -11.03 -5.57
N ALA A 271 13.13 -9.94 -6.33
CA ALA A 271 12.46 -9.82 -7.62
C ALA A 271 12.98 -10.85 -8.63
N LEU A 272 14.29 -11.08 -8.70
CA LEU A 272 14.85 -12.12 -9.56
C LEU A 272 14.42 -13.52 -9.13
N LYS A 273 14.36 -13.80 -7.81
CA LYS A 273 13.83 -15.06 -7.28
C LYS A 273 12.35 -15.26 -7.57
N SER A 274 11.56 -14.19 -7.54
CA SER A 274 10.10 -14.26 -7.72
C SER A 274 9.68 -14.73 -9.11
N ARG A 275 10.58 -14.64 -10.11
CA ARG A 275 10.36 -15.17 -11.47
C ARG A 275 10.15 -16.69 -11.50
N ASN A 276 10.75 -17.40 -10.54
CA ASN A 276 10.63 -18.85 -10.43
C ASN A 276 9.41 -19.29 -9.61
N PHE A 277 8.63 -18.35 -9.08
CA PHE A 277 7.36 -18.62 -8.42
C PHE A 277 6.22 -18.43 -9.43
N ILE A 278 5.38 -19.46 -9.54
CA ILE A 278 4.32 -19.73 -10.55
C ILE A 278 4.88 -20.18 -11.91
#